data_AF-A0A2T4TJY0-F1
#
_entry.id   AF-A0A2T4TJY0-F1
#
_cell.length_a   1.000
_cell.length_b   1.000
_cell.length_c   1.000
_cell.angle_alpha   90.00
_cell.angle_beta   90.00
_cell.angle_gamma   90.00
#
_symmetry.space_group_name_H-M   'P 1'
#
loop_
_entity.id
_entity.type
_entity.pdbx_description
1 polymer ?
#
loop_
_entity_poly.entity_id
_entity_poly.type
_entity_poly.pdbx_seq_one_letter_code
_entity_poly.pdbx_strand_id
1 'polypeptide(L)'
;MEYKRKIFPEEVALIAFLASKAQFQLESNWENKFIAYPLTKEKIGSIGLFKNNQKYTRRQSRVLSCCKFHDVDNVEVAVYLLIDSNDTLYELDFWKVDDSEICHIPSVDSMEDIPQI
;
A
#
# COMPACT_ATOMS: atom_id res chain seq x y z
N MET A 1 15.92 6.49 11.77
CA MET A 1 14.88 6.79 12.78
C MET A 1 13.70 5.89 12.48
N GLU A 2 13.25 5.09 13.44
CA GLU A 2 12.09 4.19 13.29
C GLU A 2 10.80 5.04 13.35
N TYR A 3 10.47 5.76 12.29
CA TYR A 3 9.23 6.56 12.23
C TYR A 3 8.05 5.64 11.97
N LYS A 4 7.27 5.35 13.02
CA LYS A 4 6.00 4.63 12.93
C LYS A 4 4.87 5.65 12.96
N ARG A 5 3.86 5.50 12.10
CA ARG A 5 2.69 6.37 12.05
C ARG A 5 1.40 5.57 11.85
N LYS A 6 0.27 6.23 12.09
CA LYS A 6 -1.02 5.70 11.63
C LYS A 6 -1.02 5.63 10.10
N ILE A 7 -1.76 4.66 9.57
CA ILE A 7 -2.07 4.58 8.15
C ILE A 7 -2.90 5.83 7.80
N PHE A 8 -2.55 6.51 6.71
CA PHE A 8 -3.29 7.68 6.27
C PHE A 8 -4.63 7.29 5.66
N PRO A 9 -5.66 8.15 5.72
CA PRO A 9 -6.99 7.82 5.19
C PRO A 9 -6.98 7.34 3.73
N GLU A 10 -6.15 7.95 2.88
CA GLU A 10 -5.99 7.59 1.47
C GLU A 10 -5.37 6.19 1.31
N GLU A 11 -4.38 5.86 2.14
CA GLU A 11 -3.78 4.52 2.18
C GLU A 11 -4.79 3.47 2.70
N VAL A 12 -5.62 3.81 3.69
CA VAL A 12 -6.70 2.94 4.18
C VAL A 12 -7.68 2.63 3.06
N ALA A 13 -8.14 3.65 2.33
CA ALA A 13 -9.05 3.49 1.21
C ALA A 13 -8.43 2.61 0.11
N LEU A 14 -7.16 2.86 -0.22
CA LEU A 14 -6.44 2.09 -1.24
C LEU A 14 -6.24 0.63 -0.85
N ILE A 15 -5.86 0.35 0.40
CA ILE A 15 -5.74 -1.03 0.91
C ILE A 15 -7.09 -1.75 0.88
N ALA A 16 -8.16 -1.08 1.32
CA ALA A 16 -9.50 -1.66 1.30
C ALA A 16 -9.98 -1.96 -0.12
N PHE A 17 -9.73 -1.07 -1.07
CA PHE A 17 -10.02 -1.28 -2.49
C PHE A 17 -9.26 -2.48 -3.06
N LEU A 18 -7.94 -2.54 -2.85
CA LEU A 18 -7.10 -3.62 -3.35
C LEU A 18 -7.45 -4.98 -2.72
N ALA A 19 -7.76 -5.01 -1.42
CA ALA A 19 -8.24 -6.21 -0.73
C ALA A 19 -9.60 -6.68 -1.29
N SER A 20 -10.55 -5.77 -1.45
CA SER A 20 -11.87 -6.06 -2.03
C SER A 20 -11.75 -6.62 -3.45
N LYS A 21 -10.89 -6.02 -4.29
CA LYS A 21 -10.59 -6.49 -5.65
C LYS A 21 -10.09 -7.94 -5.67
N ALA A 22 -9.28 -8.34 -4.69
CA ALA A 22 -8.81 -9.72 -4.54
C ALA A 22 -9.74 -10.63 -3.74
N GLN A 23 -10.95 -10.17 -3.39
CA GLN A 23 -11.90 -10.87 -2.51
C GLN A 23 -11.30 -11.24 -1.14
N PHE A 24 -10.27 -10.51 -0.71
CA PHE A 24 -9.57 -10.71 0.55
C PHE A 24 -10.37 -10.08 1.70
N GLN A 25 -10.68 -10.88 2.71
CA GLN A 25 -11.48 -10.45 3.85
C GLN A 25 -10.61 -9.73 4.88
N LEU A 26 -10.80 -8.42 4.99
CA LEU A 26 -10.21 -7.63 6.06
C LEU A 26 -11.01 -7.80 7.36
N GLU A 27 -10.31 -7.99 8.48
CA GLU A 27 -10.95 -8.00 9.80
C GLU A 27 -11.65 -6.65 10.09
N SER A 28 -12.71 -6.65 10.88
CA SER A 28 -13.32 -5.40 11.37
C SER A 28 -12.29 -4.55 12.12
N ASN A 29 -12.27 -3.24 11.81
CA ASN A 29 -11.34 -2.25 12.37
C ASN A 29 -9.86 -2.63 12.19
N TRP A 30 -9.51 -3.33 11.10
CA TRP A 30 -8.14 -3.75 10.80
C TRP A 30 -7.18 -2.55 10.82
N GLU A 31 -7.60 -1.38 10.31
CA GLU A 31 -6.81 -0.17 10.21
C GLU A 31 -6.31 0.34 11.57
N ASN A 32 -7.01 0.00 12.66
CA ASN A 32 -6.61 0.32 14.03
C ASN A 32 -5.65 -0.71 14.65
N LYS A 33 -5.52 -1.89 14.04
CA LYS A 33 -4.62 -2.97 14.47
C LYS A 33 -3.26 -2.89 13.78
N PHE A 34 -3.17 -2.14 12.68
CA PHE A 34 -1.97 -1.95 11.89
C PHE A 34 -1.36 -0.56 12.07
N ILE A 35 -0.04 -0.50 11.95
CA ILE A 35 0.76 0.74 11.94
C ILE A 35 1.56 0.75 10.64
N ALA A 36 1.61 1.93 10.00
CA ALA A 36 2.43 2.16 8.82
C ALA A 36 3.86 2.53 9.20
N TYR A 37 4.80 1.97 8.45
CA TYR A 37 6.21 2.31 8.53
C TYR A 37 6.72 2.67 7.14
N PRO A 38 7.15 3.92 6.93
CA PRO A 38 7.74 4.34 5.68
C PRO A 38 8.98 3.50 5.37
N LEU A 39 8.98 2.84 4.21
CA LEU A 39 10.13 2.11 3.68
C LEU A 39 11.03 3.02 2.83
N THR A 40 10.51 4.19 2.48
CA THR A 40 11.17 5.18 1.65
C THR A 40 11.23 6.52 2.40
N LYS A 41 12.00 7.49 1.89
CA LYS A 41 12.20 8.80 2.58
C LYS A 41 11.18 9.86 2.18
N GLU A 42 10.46 9.59 1.10
CA GLU A 42 9.47 10.47 0.50
C GLU A 42 8.23 10.56 1.41
N LYS A 43 7.45 11.63 1.23
CA LYS A 43 6.23 11.85 2.01
C LYS A 43 5.18 10.77 1.74
N ILE A 44 5.09 10.35 0.48
CA ILE A 44 4.23 9.26 -0.01
C ILE A 44 5.15 8.28 -0.73
N GLY A 45 5.05 7.01 -0.37
CA GLY A 45 5.88 5.94 -0.89
C GLY A 45 5.55 4.62 -0.20
N SER A 46 6.33 3.58 -0.49
CA SER A 46 6.08 2.24 0.03
C SER A 46 6.04 2.21 1.56
N ILE A 47 5.03 1.52 2.11
CA ILE A 47 4.86 1.35 3.55
C ILE A 47 4.78 -0.12 3.95
N GLY A 48 5.51 -0.48 5.00
CA GLY A 48 5.31 -1.73 5.71
C GLY A 48 4.14 -1.62 6.68
N LEU A 49 3.37 -2.70 6.82
CA LEU A 49 2.20 -2.79 7.71
C LEU A 49 2.50 -3.74 8.88
N PHE A 50 2.41 -3.27 10.13
CA PHE A 50 2.61 -4.12 11.32
C PHE A 50 1.38 -4.24 12.18
N LYS A 51 1.01 -5.48 12.47
CA LYS A 51 0.10 -5.81 13.55
C LYS A 51 0.81 -5.71 14.90
N ASN A 52 0.15 -5.11 15.89
CA ASN A 52 0.54 -5.19 17.32
C ASN A 52 2.00 -4.79 17.65
N ASN A 53 2.47 -3.64 17.17
CA ASN A 53 3.80 -3.08 17.49
C ASN A 53 5.03 -3.94 17.11
N GLN A 54 4.86 -4.99 16.31
CA GLN A 54 6.00 -5.73 15.76
C GLN A 54 6.91 -4.80 14.93
N LYS A 55 8.20 -5.16 14.81
CA LYS A 55 9.13 -4.46 13.93
C LYS A 55 8.94 -4.95 12.49
N TYR A 56 9.09 -4.05 11.51
CA TYR A 56 9.29 -4.48 10.12
C TYR A 56 10.48 -5.41 10.08
N THR A 57 10.25 -6.56 9.50
CA THR A 57 11.31 -7.49 9.12
C THR A 57 10.98 -7.95 7.74
N ARG A 58 11.98 -7.96 6.86
CA ARG A 58 11.79 -8.47 5.51
C ARG A 58 11.39 -9.94 5.62
N ARG A 59 10.24 -10.29 5.05
CA ARG A 59 9.70 -11.65 5.05
C ARG A 59 9.25 -12.03 3.65
N GLN A 60 9.04 -13.31 3.44
CA GLN A 60 8.40 -13.79 2.23
C GLN A 60 6.98 -13.22 2.16
N SER A 61 6.67 -12.63 1.01
CA SER A 61 5.37 -12.04 0.72
C SER A 61 4.97 -12.35 -0.71
N ARG A 62 3.69 -12.15 -1.00
CA ARG A 62 3.14 -12.26 -2.36
C ARG A 62 2.23 -11.09 -2.64
N VAL A 63 2.14 -10.70 -3.91
CA VAL A 63 1.16 -9.73 -4.38
C VAL A 63 -0.23 -10.33 -4.22
N LEU A 64 -1.09 -9.62 -3.50
CA LEU A 64 -2.50 -9.93 -3.33
C LEU A 64 -3.32 -9.31 -4.47
N SER A 65 -3.08 -8.03 -4.75
CA SER A 65 -3.75 -7.25 -5.78
C SER A 65 -2.88 -6.07 -6.19
N CYS A 66 -3.19 -5.47 -7.34
CA CYS A 66 -2.52 -4.27 -7.80
C CYS A 66 -3.49 -3.36 -8.55
N CYS A 67 -3.12 -2.09 -8.64
CA CYS A 67 -3.75 -1.09 -9.49
C CYS A 67 -2.70 -0.06 -9.89
N LYS A 68 -3.10 0.87 -10.75
CA LYS A 68 -2.30 2.03 -11.09
C LYS A 68 -3.15 3.29 -11.10
N PHE A 69 -2.50 4.44 -10.98
CA PHE A 69 -3.11 5.75 -11.17
C PHE A 69 -2.07 6.71 -11.77
N HIS A 70 -2.51 7.89 -12.17
CA HIS A 70 -1.65 8.97 -12.61
C HIS A 70 -1.48 10.01 -11.49
N ASP A 71 -0.24 10.34 -11.14
CA ASP A 71 0.05 11.39 -10.17
C ASP A 71 -0.20 12.79 -10.78
N VAL A 72 0.00 13.86 -10.00
CA VAL A 72 -0.28 15.26 -10.39
C VAL A 72 0.49 15.70 -11.64
N ASP A 73 1.67 15.12 -11.88
CA ASP A 73 2.51 15.34 -13.05
C ASP A 73 2.17 14.41 -14.24
N ASN A 74 1.07 13.66 -14.15
CA ASN A 74 0.60 12.70 -15.15
C ASN A 74 1.58 11.52 -15.37
N VAL A 75 2.46 11.25 -14.41
CA VAL A 75 3.31 10.05 -14.42
C VAL A 75 2.57 8.91 -13.72
N GLU A 76 2.65 7.72 -14.32
CA GLU A 76 2.00 6.52 -13.80
C GLU A 76 2.67 6.05 -12.50
N VAL A 77 1.83 5.72 -11.52
CA VAL A 77 2.21 5.09 -10.25
C VAL A 77 1.49 3.75 -10.16
N ALA A 78 2.26 2.67 -10.17
CA ALA A 78 1.77 1.33 -9.86
C ALA A 78 1.77 1.11 -8.34
N VAL A 79 0.70 0.48 -7.83
CA VAL A 79 0.58 0.14 -6.42
C VAL A 79 0.27 -1.34 -6.27
N TYR A 80 1.02 -2.01 -5.39
CA TYR A 80 0.87 -3.41 -5.07
C TYR A 80 0.53 -3.57 -3.60
N LEU A 81 -0.54 -4.31 -3.32
CA LEU A 81 -0.84 -4.76 -1.96
C LEU A 81 -0.25 -6.15 -1.77
N LEU A 82 0.60 -6.31 -0.75
CA LEU A 82 1.26 -7.56 -0.43
C LEU A 82 0.77 -8.11 0.91
N ILE A 83 0.72 -9.44 0.98
CA ILE A 83 0.49 -10.19 2.21
C ILE A 83 1.65 -11.15 2.49
N ASP A 84 1.87 -11.47 3.76
CA ASP A 84 2.89 -12.41 4.20
C ASP A 84 2.42 -13.88 4.04
N SER A 85 3.28 -14.81 4.44
CA SER A 85 3.00 -16.25 4.40
C SER A 85 1.88 -16.71 5.35
N ASN A 86 1.39 -15.85 6.23
CA ASN A 86 0.26 -16.11 7.14
C ASN A 86 -1.02 -15.41 6.65
N ASP A 87 -1.06 -15.01 5.37
CA ASP A 87 -2.15 -14.23 4.77
C ASP A 87 -2.47 -12.96 5.57
N THR A 88 -1.46 -12.31 6.14
CA THR A 88 -1.59 -11.05 6.87
C THR A 88 -1.07 -9.89 6.02
N LEU A 89 -1.76 -8.73 6.04
CA LEU A 89 -1.29 -7.50 5.40
C LEU A 89 0.16 -7.20 5.76
N TYR A 90 0.98 -6.98 4.74
CA TYR A 90 2.44 -6.88 4.90
C TYR A 90 2.99 -5.56 4.37
N GLU A 91 2.65 -5.18 3.13
CA GLU A 91 3.23 -4.01 2.49
C GLU A 91 2.24 -3.40 1.48
N LEU A 92 2.25 -2.08 1.38
CA LEU A 92 1.67 -1.34 0.27
C LEU A 92 2.83 -0.70 -0.48
N ASP A 93 3.19 -1.29 -1.61
CA ASP A 93 4.37 -0.93 -2.38
C ASP A 93 3.98 0.00 -3.53
N PHE A 94 4.63 1.17 -3.61
CA PHE A 94 4.41 2.17 -4.64
C PHE A 94 5.61 2.21 -5.57
N TRP A 95 5.34 2.17 -6.87
CA TRP A 95 6.35 2.31 -7.90
C TRP A 95 5.91 3.35 -8.92
N LYS A 96 6.60 4.49 -8.94
CA LYS A 96 6.45 5.49 -9.99
C LYS A 96 7.45 5.18 -11.11
N VAL A 97 7.04 5.39 -12.35
CA VAL A 97 7.86 5.04 -13.54
C VAL A 97 9.17 5.84 -13.60
N ASP A 98 9.20 7.02 -12.98
CA ASP A 98 10.38 7.88 -12.89
C ASP A 98 10.81 8.14 -11.44
N ASP A 99 11.86 8.95 -11.26
CA ASP A 99 12.43 9.27 -9.95
C ASP A 99 11.76 10.48 -9.26
N SER A 100 10.62 10.97 -9.77
CA SER A 100 9.91 12.08 -9.14
C SER A 100 9.14 11.63 -7.90
N GLU A 101 8.89 12.54 -6.95
CA GLU A 101 8.11 12.19 -5.76
C GLU A 101 6.64 11.96 -6.10
N ILE A 102 5.98 11.06 -5.35
CA ILE A 102 4.53 10.92 -5.42
C ILE A 102 3.89 12.06 -4.63
N CYS A 103 3.12 12.90 -5.30
CA CYS A 103 2.50 14.08 -4.69
C CYS A 103 1.14 13.79 -4.05
N HIS A 104 0.35 12.89 -4.65
CA HIS A 104 -1.02 12.62 -4.21
C HIS A 104 -1.45 11.17 -4.48
N ILE A 105 -2.20 10.59 -3.54
CA ILE A 105 -2.96 9.35 -3.77
C ILE A 105 -4.40 9.77 -4.09
N PRO A 106 -4.90 9.56 -5.33
CA PRO A 106 -6.26 9.95 -5.70
C PRO A 106 -7.32 9.03 -5.09
N SER A 107 -8.60 9.38 -5.28
CA SER A 107 -9.72 8.48 -4.93
C SER A 107 -9.58 7.14 -5.64
N VAL A 108 -10.09 6.08 -5.00
CA VAL A 108 -10.10 4.73 -5.56
C VAL A 108 -10.87 4.62 -6.88
N ASP A 109 -11.78 5.57 -7.16
CA ASP A 109 -12.51 5.67 -8.43
C ASP A 109 -11.60 6.01 -9.63
N SER A 110 -10.40 6.54 -9.37
CA SER A 110 -9.40 6.85 -10.39
C SER A 110 -8.36 5.74 -10.57
N MET A 111 -8.54 4.60 -9.88
CA MET A 111 -7.61 3.48 -9.97
C MET A 111 -7.95 2.62 -11.18
N GLU A 112 -6.92 2.30 -11.96
CA GLU A 112 -7.01 1.46 -13.15
C GLU A 112 -6.37 0.10 -12.90
N ASP A 113 -6.81 -0.90 -13.65
CA ASP A 113 -6.16 -2.20 -13.65
C ASP A 113 -4.80 -2.11 -14.36
N ILE A 114 -3.79 -2.80 -13.81
CA ILE A 114 -2.55 -3.06 -14.53
C ILE A 114 -2.82 -4.25 -15.46
N PRO A 115 -2.70 -4.09 -16.79
CA PRO A 115 -2.90 -5.19 -17.73
C PRO A 115 -1.92 -6.32 -17.45
N GLN A 116 -2.42 -7.56 -17.35
CA GLN A 116 -1.54 -8.72 -17.36
C GLN A 116 -1.02 -8.91 -18.80
N ILE A 117 0.31 -8.95 -18.94
CA ILE A 117 1.01 -9.25 -20.21
C ILE A 117 0.88 -10.73 -20.54
#